data_AF-A0A2P1QQS6-F1
#
_entry.id   AF-A0A2P1QQS6-F1
#
_cell.length_a   1.000
_cell.length_b   1.000
_cell.length_c   1.000
_cell.angle_alpha   90.00
_cell.angle_beta   90.00
_cell.angle_gamma   90.00
#
_symmetry.space_group_name_H-M   'P 1'
#
loop_
_entity.id
_entity.type
_entity.pdbx_description
1 polymer ?
#
loop_
_entity_poly.entity_id
_entity_poly.type
_entity_poly.pdbx_seq_one_letter_code
_entity_poly.pdbx_strand_id
1 'polypeptide(L)'
;MDTNETILLPKNGIKRTNQIRIDILLGHYDWVEKQNDPRRFEHKYLENLEISVKSDEEIHFRVKDNPYYLTTDKATVEQVLEYIDSNWKRIRDLPMETTHLDRVFAELLNVVA
;
A
#
# COMPACT_ATOMS: atom_id res chain seq x y z
N MET A 1 10.57 36.44 28.72
CA MET A 1 11.68 35.50 28.44
C MET A 1 11.06 34.36 27.65
N ASP A 2 11.12 34.44 26.33
CA ASP A 2 10.64 33.41 25.42
C ASP A 2 11.71 32.34 25.28
N THR A 3 11.50 31.18 25.89
CA THR A 3 12.28 29.97 25.62
C THR A 3 11.74 29.32 24.36
N ASN A 4 12.19 29.77 23.21
CA ASN A 4 12.09 29.01 21.96
C ASN A 4 13.09 27.84 22.03
N GLU A 5 12.66 26.76 22.67
CA GLU A 5 13.32 25.47 22.56
C GLU A 5 13.15 24.97 21.12
N THR A 6 14.14 25.26 20.29
CA THR A 6 14.29 24.60 18.99
C THR A 6 14.62 23.15 19.27
N ILE A 7 13.60 22.30 19.28
CA ILE A 7 13.74 20.85 19.34
C ILE A 7 14.50 20.43 18.06
N LEU A 8 15.81 20.27 18.19
CA LEU A 8 16.65 19.67 17.17
C LEU A 8 16.31 18.17 17.10
N LEU A 9 15.29 17.85 16.32
CA LEU A 9 15.02 16.46 15.95
C LEU A 9 16.25 15.95 15.19
N PRO A 10 16.92 14.88 15.66
CA PRO A 10 18.04 14.31 14.93
C PRO A 10 17.55 13.91 13.53
N LYS A 11 18.36 14.12 12.49
CA LYS A 11 18.01 13.74 11.09
C LYS A 11 17.59 12.26 10.94
N ASN A 12 17.95 11.41 11.90
CA ASN A 12 17.53 10.00 11.98
C ASN A 12 16.20 9.78 12.72
N GLY A 13 15.75 10.74 13.53
CA GLY A 13 14.47 10.70 14.22
C GLY A 13 13.31 10.78 13.24
N ILE A 14 13.38 11.70 12.27
CA ILE A 14 12.35 11.92 11.24
C ILE A 14 12.13 10.66 10.38
N LYS A 15 13.21 9.95 10.02
CA LYS A 15 13.15 8.70 9.24
C LYS A 15 12.37 7.59 9.96
N ARG A 16 12.61 7.45 11.27
CA ARG A 16 11.94 6.46 12.10
C ARG A 16 10.44 6.76 12.22
N THR A 17 10.07 8.04 12.28
CA THR A 17 8.66 8.46 12.38
C THR A 17 7.86 8.14 11.12
N ASN A 18 8.45 8.30 9.92
CA ASN A 18 7.76 8.02 8.67
C ASN A 18 7.56 6.52 8.43
N GLN A 19 8.56 5.70 8.74
CA GLN A 19 8.41 4.24 8.66
C GLN A 19 7.27 3.76 9.58
N ILE A 20 7.26 4.18 10.85
CA ILE A 20 6.19 3.82 11.80
C ILE A 20 4.81 4.23 11.28
N ARG A 21 4.70 5.39 10.62
CA ARG A 21 3.44 5.86 10.02
C ARG A 21 2.97 4.98 8.87
N ILE A 22 3.87 4.54 8.00
CA ILE A 22 3.55 3.65 6.88
C ILE A 22 3.16 2.27 7.41
N ASP A 23 3.90 1.71 8.37
CA ASP A 23 3.60 0.39 8.94
C ASP A 23 2.20 0.36 9.58
N ILE A 24 1.86 1.41 10.34
CA ILE A 24 0.51 1.58 10.92
C ILE A 24 -0.54 1.69 9.82
N LEU A 25 -0.31 2.52 8.80
CA LEU A 25 -1.23 2.70 7.68
C LEU A 25 -1.48 1.37 6.96
N LEU A 26 -0.42 0.63 6.62
CA LEU A 26 -0.51 -0.66 5.96
C LEU A 26 -1.27 -1.68 6.81
N GLY A 27 -1.04 -1.70 8.12
CA GLY A 27 -1.79 -2.55 9.06
C GLY A 27 -3.30 -2.26 9.08
N HIS A 28 -3.73 -1.02 8.84
CA HIS A 28 -5.16 -0.68 8.74
C HIS A 28 -5.85 -1.28 7.51
N TYR A 29 -5.09 -1.63 6.46
CA TYR A 29 -5.61 -2.18 5.20
C TYR A 29 -5.21 -3.65 5.02
N ASP A 30 -5.07 -4.41 6.11
CA ASP A 30 -4.78 -5.85 6.09
C ASP A 30 -3.46 -6.25 5.40
N TRP A 31 -2.46 -5.36 5.40
CA TRP A 31 -1.10 -5.69 4.96
C TRP A 31 -0.24 -6.15 6.14
N VAL A 32 0.57 -7.20 5.90
CA VAL A 32 1.41 -7.82 6.93
C VAL A 32 2.86 -7.83 6.46
N GLU A 33 3.78 -7.41 7.33
CA GLU A 33 5.21 -7.43 7.04
C GLU A 33 5.73 -8.88 6.95
N LYS A 34 6.56 -9.15 5.93
CA LYS A 34 7.21 -10.44 5.76
C LYS A 34 8.32 -10.62 6.79
N GLN A 35 8.28 -11.73 7.53
CA GLN A 35 9.27 -12.04 8.58
C GLN A 35 10.73 -12.04 8.08
N ASN A 36 10.97 -12.42 6.83
CA ASN A 36 12.31 -12.57 6.26
C ASN A 36 12.77 -11.38 5.41
N ASP A 37 11.90 -10.41 5.12
CA ASP A 37 12.22 -9.26 4.27
C ASP A 37 11.57 -8.00 4.85
N PRO A 38 12.21 -7.40 5.89
CA PRO A 38 11.71 -6.18 6.51
C PRO A 38 11.49 -5.10 5.47
N ARG A 39 10.42 -4.32 5.60
CA ARG A 39 9.91 -3.35 4.62
C ARG A 39 9.21 -3.95 3.40
N ARG A 40 8.99 -5.26 3.37
CA ARG A 40 8.05 -5.88 2.41
C ARG A 40 6.81 -6.34 3.11
N PHE A 41 5.68 -6.03 2.50
CA PHE A 41 4.37 -6.32 3.02
C PHE A 41 3.57 -7.09 1.99
N GLU A 42 2.87 -8.11 2.44
CA GLU A 42 1.92 -8.86 1.63
C GLU A 42 0.50 -8.56 2.10
N HIS A 43 -0.43 -8.47 1.16
CA HIS A 43 -1.83 -8.30 1.51
C HIS A 43 -2.40 -9.64 1.97
N LYS A 44 -3.04 -9.67 3.14
CA LYS A 44 -3.55 -10.89 3.79
C LYS A 44 -4.48 -11.74 2.91
N TYR A 45 -5.21 -11.09 2.00
CA TYR A 45 -6.22 -11.75 1.14
C TYR A 45 -5.89 -11.72 -0.35
N LEU A 46 -4.87 -10.97 -0.77
CA LEU A 46 -4.53 -10.75 -2.18
C LEU A 46 -3.07 -11.20 -2.39
N GLU A 47 -2.88 -12.51 -2.48
CA GLU A 47 -1.55 -13.16 -2.48
C GLU A 47 -0.63 -12.71 -3.62
N ASN A 48 -1.19 -12.14 -4.69
CA ASN A 48 -0.45 -11.64 -5.83
C ASN A 48 -0.03 -10.16 -5.70
N LEU A 49 -0.35 -9.51 -4.57
CA LEU A 49 0.00 -8.12 -4.27
C LEU A 49 1.08 -8.04 -3.18
N GLU A 50 2.14 -7.30 -3.47
CA GLU A 50 3.22 -6.99 -2.52
C GLU A 50 3.48 -5.48 -2.52
N ILE A 51 3.79 -4.93 -1.34
CA ILE A 51 4.32 -3.59 -1.18
C ILE A 51 5.76 -3.69 -0.70
N SER A 52 6.66 -2.89 -1.25
CA SER A 52 8.04 -2.74 -0.77
C SER A 52 8.34 -1.27 -0.48
N VAL A 53 8.72 -0.94 0.75
CA VAL A 53 9.18 0.41 1.11
C VAL A 53 10.68 0.49 0.84
N LYS A 54 11.08 1.15 -0.26
CA LYS A 54 12.50 1.28 -0.65
C LYS A 54 13.21 2.35 0.14
N SER A 55 12.51 3.46 0.39
CA SER A 55 13.02 4.59 1.16
C SER A 55 11.86 5.31 1.86
N ASP A 56 12.16 6.36 2.60
CA ASP A 56 11.14 7.22 3.23
C ASP A 56 10.33 8.01 2.18
N GLU A 57 10.75 8.00 0.91
CA GLU A 57 10.14 8.73 -0.21
C GLU A 57 9.53 7.82 -1.29
N GLU A 58 9.80 6.51 -1.23
CA GLU A 58 9.51 5.58 -2.31
C GLU A 58 8.86 4.27 -1.83
N ILE A 59 7.64 4.02 -2.32
CA ILE A 59 6.90 2.78 -2.13
C ILE A 59 6.70 2.11 -3.48
N HIS A 60 7.00 0.82 -3.56
CA HIS A 60 6.74 0.01 -4.75
C HIS A 60 5.56 -0.90 -4.48
N PHE A 61 4.57 -0.86 -5.35
CA PHE A 61 3.53 -1.87 -5.39
C PHE A 61 3.91 -2.89 -6.46
N ARG A 62 3.66 -4.17 -6.22
CA ARG A 62 3.95 -5.24 -7.19
C ARG A 62 2.72 -6.10 -7.35
N VAL A 63 2.35 -6.35 -8.61
CA VAL A 63 1.26 -7.27 -8.99
C VAL A 63 1.86 -8.37 -9.86
N LYS A 64 1.85 -9.63 -9.40
CA LYS A 64 2.38 -10.79 -10.18
C LYS A 64 3.73 -10.48 -10.84
N ASP A 65 4.69 -10.02 -10.05
CA ASP A 65 6.05 -9.63 -10.47
C ASP A 65 6.21 -8.33 -11.27
N ASN A 66 5.12 -7.63 -11.64
CA ASN A 66 5.21 -6.33 -12.27
C ASN A 66 5.28 -5.21 -11.21
N PRO A 67 6.40 -4.48 -11.10
CA PRO A 67 6.52 -3.36 -10.17
C PRO A 67 5.85 -2.09 -10.73
N TYR A 68 5.11 -1.40 -9.87
CA TYR A 68 4.54 -0.08 -10.05
C TYR A 68 5.15 0.85 -9.02
N TYR A 69 5.63 2.00 -9.48
CA TYR A 69 6.33 2.98 -8.65
C TYR A 69 5.35 4.02 -8.12
N LEU A 70 5.38 4.26 -6.81
CA LEU A 70 4.53 5.23 -6.13
C LEU A 70 5.35 6.09 -5.15
N THR A 71 4.87 7.31 -4.93
CA THR A 71 5.40 8.25 -3.95
C THR A 71 4.97 7.86 -2.52
N THR A 72 5.70 8.31 -1.50
CA THR A 72 5.27 8.19 -0.08
C THR A 72 4.37 9.32 0.40
N ASP A 73 3.88 10.19 -0.49
CA ASP A 73 2.80 11.11 -0.12
C ASP A 73 1.66 10.31 0.53
N LYS A 74 1.43 10.58 1.82
CA LYS A 74 0.49 9.80 2.65
C LYS A 74 -0.89 9.76 1.99
N ALA A 75 -1.36 10.89 1.47
CA ALA A 75 -2.69 10.98 0.87
C ALA A 75 -2.80 10.10 -0.37
N THR A 76 -1.78 10.12 -1.24
CA THR A 76 -1.72 9.26 -2.43
C THR A 76 -1.66 7.78 -2.05
N VAL A 77 -0.81 7.40 -1.10
CA VAL A 77 -0.71 6.01 -0.63
C VAL A 77 -2.04 5.55 -0.04
N GLU A 78 -2.65 6.35 0.83
CA GLU A 78 -3.94 6.06 1.46
C GLU A 78 -5.06 5.89 0.44
N GLN A 79 -5.13 6.75 -0.59
CA GLN A 79 -6.09 6.61 -1.69
C GLN A 79 -5.90 5.30 -2.47
N VAL A 80 -4.66 4.91 -2.75
CA VAL A 80 -4.36 3.64 -3.44
C VAL A 80 -4.78 2.45 -2.58
N LEU A 81 -4.47 2.46 -1.29
CA LEU A 81 -4.85 1.39 -0.36
C LEU A 81 -6.38 1.28 -0.22
N GLU A 82 -7.08 2.42 -0.07
CA GLU A 82 -8.53 2.48 0.01
C GLU A 82 -9.18 1.98 -1.28
N TYR A 83 -8.62 2.32 -2.44
CA TYR A 83 -9.08 1.82 -3.73
C TYR A 83 -8.94 0.29 -3.84
N ILE A 84 -7.80 -0.26 -3.43
CA ILE A 84 -7.55 -1.71 -3.44
C ILE A 84 -8.55 -2.42 -2.51
N ASP A 85 -8.67 -1.96 -1.27
CA ASP A 85 -9.56 -2.54 -0.25
C ASP A 85 -11.04 -2.48 -0.69
N SER A 86 -11.48 -1.33 -1.21
CA SER A 86 -12.85 -1.15 -1.71
C SER A 86 -13.15 -2.10 -2.88
N ASN A 87 -12.22 -2.26 -3.82
CA ASN A 87 -12.40 -3.18 -4.94
C ASN A 87 -12.40 -4.65 -4.49
N TRP A 88 -11.53 -5.01 -3.56
CA TRP A 88 -11.52 -6.35 -2.99
C TRP A 88 -12.83 -6.68 -2.28
N LYS A 89 -13.32 -5.80 -1.40
CA LYS A 89 -14.62 -5.94 -0.72
C LYS A 89 -15.74 -6.09 -1.74
N ARG A 90 -15.77 -5.23 -2.77
CA ARG A 90 -16.76 -5.31 -3.85
C ARG A 90 -16.75 -6.67 -4.54
N ILE A 91 -15.57 -7.18 -4.93
CA ILE A 91 -15.44 -8.46 -5.63
C ILE A 91 -15.82 -9.64 -4.71
N ARG A 92 -15.38 -9.61 -3.45
CA ARG A 92 -15.68 -10.63 -2.43
C ARG A 92 -17.18 -10.76 -2.18
N ASP A 93 -17.89 -9.64 -2.15
CA ASP A 93 -19.33 -9.60 -1.81
C ASP A 93 -20.23 -9.87 -3.03
N LEU A 94 -19.68 -10.12 -4.22
CA LEU A 94 -20.46 -10.52 -5.39
C LEU A 94 -21.02 -11.95 -5.21
N PRO A 95 -22.31 -12.17 -5.47
CA PRO A 95 -22.90 -13.51 -5.41
C PRO A 95 -22.26 -14.44 -6.44
N MET A 96 -21.93 -15.64 -5.97
CA MET A 96 -21.17 -16.69 -6.66
C MET A 96 -21.86 -17.27 -7.92
N GLU A 97 -23.07 -16.80 -8.27
CA GLU A 97 -23.82 -17.19 -9.47
C GLU A 97 -23.43 -16.43 -10.75
N THR A 98 -22.46 -15.52 -10.70
CA THR A 98 -21.80 -15.06 -11.93
C THR A 98 -20.71 -16.04 -12.32
N THR A 99 -21.15 -17.18 -12.87
CA THR A 99 -20.25 -18.09 -13.58
C THR A 99 -19.62 -17.36 -14.77
N HIS A 100 -18.32 -17.64 -14.95
CA HIS A 100 -17.46 -17.37 -16.10
C HIS A 100 -17.02 -15.92 -16.35
N LEU A 101 -15.71 -15.68 -16.17
CA LEU A 101 -14.75 -15.03 -17.11
C LEU A 101 -15.07 -13.68 -17.81
N ASP A 102 -16.29 -13.14 -17.78
CA ASP A 102 -16.73 -12.02 -18.62
C ASP A 102 -16.64 -10.63 -17.97
N ARG A 103 -16.37 -10.50 -16.65
CA ARG A 103 -16.50 -9.20 -15.95
C ARG A 103 -15.23 -8.43 -15.57
N VAL A 104 -14.04 -9.01 -15.52
CA VAL A 104 -12.87 -8.26 -14.99
C VAL A 104 -11.67 -8.22 -15.94
N PHE A 105 -11.45 -9.25 -16.76
CA PHE A 105 -10.49 -9.12 -17.87
C PHE A 105 -10.92 -8.06 -18.90
N ALA A 106 -12.23 -7.80 -19.04
CA ALA A 106 -12.77 -6.78 -19.95
C ALA A 106 -12.61 -5.33 -19.45
N GLU A 107 -12.54 -5.07 -18.13
CA GLU A 107 -12.33 -3.70 -17.61
C GLU A 107 -10.85 -3.33 -17.48
N LEU A 108 -9.96 -4.28 -17.18
CA LEU A 108 -8.53 -4.00 -17.01
C LEU A 108 -7.75 -3.84 -18.33
N LEU A 109 -8.23 -4.40 -19.44
CA LEU A 109 -7.56 -4.30 -20.76
C LEU A 109 -8.02 -3.09 -21.62
N ASN A 110 -9.14 -2.45 -21.30
CA ASN A 110 -9.68 -1.32 -22.08
C ASN A 110 -9.28 0.08 -21.56
N VAL A 111 -8.52 0.17 -20.47
CA VAL A 111 -8.03 1.46 -19.93
C VAL A 111 -6.58 1.74 -20.35
N VAL A 112 -5.93 0.82 -21.07
CA VAL A 112 -4.51 0.95 -21.51
C VAL A 112 -4.34 0.73 -23.02
N ALA A 113 -5.37 1.00 -23.84
CA ALA A 113 -5.28 1.01 -25.30
C ALA A 113 -5.56 2.41 -25.86
#